data_AF-A0A2M7IT37-F1
#
_entry.id   AF-A0A2M7IT37-F1
#
_cell.length_a   1.000
_cell.length_b   1.000
_cell.length_c   1.000
_cell.angle_alpha   90.00
_cell.angle_beta   90.00
_cell.angle_gamma   90.00
#
_symmetry.space_group_name_H-M   'P 1'
#
loop_
_entity.id
_entity.type
_entity.pdbx_description
1 polymer ?
#
loop_
_entity_poly.entity_id
_entity_poly.type
_entity_poly.pdbx_seq_one_letter_code
_entity_poly.pdbx_strand_id
1 'polypeptide(L)'
;EHSFTFFENGIVSSESEYLNGHKVSSEKEYYENGSLKGDRIFVNDKPDGIALTYYRNGNLASSYHHENGILNGEYQKYYENGVQRIFETLKDGEIIGGRKFYSKYGELRRTELYYQGFLDGWAKEFFNDGKIYKEEFYRDGILEKSKKYDHDGTLLKSFGYN
;
A
#
# COMPACT_ATOMS: atom_id res chain seq x y z
N GLU A 1 -13.92 12.37 -26.11
CA GLU A 1 -14.62 13.54 -25.50
C GLU A 1 -14.04 13.80 -24.12
N HIS A 2 -14.09 15.03 -23.62
CA HIS A 2 -13.67 15.36 -22.25
C HIS A 2 -14.90 15.77 -21.44
N SER A 3 -14.95 15.36 -20.18
CA SER A 3 -16.00 15.75 -19.22
C SER A 3 -15.34 16.33 -17.97
N PHE A 4 -15.90 17.43 -17.47
CA PHE A 4 -15.46 18.10 -16.26
C PHE A 4 -16.62 18.20 -15.28
N THR A 5 -16.33 18.01 -14.01
CA THR A 5 -17.22 18.39 -12.90
C THR A 5 -16.55 19.45 -12.05
N PHE A 6 -17.34 20.25 -11.33
CA PHE A 6 -16.86 21.38 -10.54
C PHE A 6 -17.41 21.33 -9.12
N PHE A 7 -16.59 21.75 -8.16
CA PHE A 7 -17.02 22.10 -6.81
C PHE A 7 -17.89 23.37 -6.83
N GLU A 8 -18.59 23.63 -5.72
CA GLU A 8 -19.40 24.85 -5.55
C GLU A 8 -18.58 26.15 -5.72
N ASN A 9 -17.28 26.10 -5.40
CA ASN A 9 -16.36 27.22 -5.56
C ASN A 9 -15.86 27.42 -7.02
N GLY A 10 -16.33 26.61 -7.97
CA GLY A 10 -15.97 26.68 -9.38
C GLY A 10 -14.64 26.01 -9.75
N ILE A 11 -13.93 25.40 -8.80
CA ILE A 11 -12.72 24.60 -9.07
C ILE A 11 -13.13 23.23 -9.62
N VAL A 12 -12.38 22.70 -10.58
CA VAL A 12 -12.61 21.36 -11.15
C VAL A 12 -12.50 20.31 -10.03
N SER A 13 -13.53 19.47 -9.88
CA SER A 13 -13.53 18.34 -8.95
C SER A 13 -13.10 17.03 -9.61
N SER A 14 -13.45 16.84 -10.89
CA SER A 14 -12.97 15.71 -11.67
C SER A 14 -12.89 16.03 -13.16
N GLU A 15 -12.00 15.32 -13.83
CA GLU A 15 -11.84 15.31 -15.28
C GLU A 15 -11.84 13.86 -15.78
N SER A 16 -12.52 13.59 -16.89
CA SER A 16 -12.55 12.27 -17.53
C SER A 16 -12.47 12.36 -19.04
N GLU A 17 -11.64 11.50 -19.64
CA GLU A 17 -11.47 11.36 -21.08
C GLU A 17 -12.21 10.13 -21.61
N TYR A 18 -12.90 10.24 -22.75
CA TYR A 18 -13.70 9.16 -23.35
C TYR A 18 -13.16 8.77 -24.72
N LEU A 19 -12.96 7.48 -24.96
CA LEU A 19 -12.63 6.89 -26.25
C LEU A 19 -13.80 6.02 -26.75
N ASN A 20 -14.28 6.26 -27.98
CA ASN A 20 -15.37 5.51 -28.62
C ASN A 20 -16.68 5.41 -27.82
N GLY A 21 -17.04 6.44 -27.05
CA GLY A 21 -18.27 6.47 -26.26
C GLY A 21 -18.25 5.60 -25.00
N HIS A 22 -17.14 4.91 -24.72
CA HIS A 22 -16.91 4.22 -23.46
C HIS A 22 -16.31 5.18 -22.44
N LYS A 23 -16.79 5.06 -21.20
CA LYS A 23 -16.38 5.92 -20.10
C LYS A 23 -14.97 5.48 -19.68
N VAL A 24 -14.03 6.38 -19.94
CA VAL A 24 -12.66 6.45 -19.38
C VAL A 24 -11.53 5.83 -20.20
N SER A 25 -10.69 6.72 -20.76
CA SER A 25 -9.29 6.52 -21.15
C SER A 25 -8.32 7.08 -20.10
N SER A 26 -8.78 8.00 -19.23
CA SER A 26 -8.14 8.44 -17.98
C SER A 26 -9.12 9.23 -17.09
N GLU A 27 -8.97 9.17 -15.76
CA GLU A 27 -9.74 9.95 -14.77
C GLU A 27 -8.78 10.64 -13.80
N LYS A 28 -9.01 11.94 -13.58
CA LYS A 28 -8.33 12.72 -12.55
C LYS A 28 -9.36 13.25 -11.56
N GLU A 29 -9.04 13.15 -10.28
CA GLU A 29 -9.80 13.76 -9.18
C GLU A 29 -8.95 14.85 -8.53
N TYR A 30 -9.59 15.92 -8.06
CA TYR A 30 -8.93 17.03 -7.39
C TYR A 30 -9.52 17.28 -6.00
N TYR A 31 -8.74 17.92 -5.13
CA TYR A 31 -9.23 18.50 -3.88
C TYR A 31 -9.84 19.89 -4.13
N GLU A 32 -10.62 20.40 -3.17
CA GLU A 32 -11.23 21.74 -3.27
C GLU A 32 -10.23 22.90 -3.40
N ASN A 33 -8.96 22.69 -3.05
CA ASN A 33 -7.88 23.67 -3.29
C ASN A 33 -7.25 23.55 -4.68
N GLY A 34 -7.78 22.67 -5.54
CA GLY A 34 -7.30 22.40 -6.90
C GLY A 34 -6.11 21.44 -6.99
N SER A 35 -5.57 20.92 -5.88
CA SER A 35 -4.48 19.95 -5.96
C SER A 35 -4.97 18.58 -6.41
N LEU A 36 -4.16 17.88 -7.20
CA LEU A 36 -4.48 16.53 -7.67
C LEU A 36 -4.66 15.60 -6.48
N LYS A 37 -5.72 14.80 -6.51
CA LYS A 37 -6.09 13.82 -5.48
C LYS A 37 -5.92 12.40 -5.97
N GLY A 38 -6.22 12.15 -7.25
CA GLY A 38 -6.11 10.83 -7.86
C GLY A 38 -5.92 10.91 -9.37
N ASP A 39 -5.20 9.94 -9.91
CA ASP A 39 -4.99 9.75 -11.35
C ASP A 39 -5.11 8.25 -11.66
N ARG A 40 -6.00 7.89 -12.59
CA ARG A 40 -6.35 6.51 -12.92
C ARG A 40 -6.52 6.32 -14.42
N ILE A 41 -6.03 5.20 -14.92
CA ILE A 41 -6.20 4.78 -16.32
C ILE A 41 -7.21 3.64 -16.37
N PHE A 42 -8.01 3.60 -17.43
CA PHE A 42 -9.03 2.59 -17.63
C PHE A 42 -8.97 2.03 -19.05
N VAL A 43 -9.25 0.73 -19.17
CA VAL A 43 -9.39 0.00 -20.42
C VAL A 43 -10.65 -0.87 -20.32
N ASN A 44 -11.58 -0.73 -21.28
CA ASN A 44 -12.87 -1.44 -21.28
C ASN A 44 -13.65 -1.27 -19.96
N ASP A 45 -13.78 -0.03 -19.49
CA ASP A 45 -14.48 0.36 -18.25
C ASP A 45 -13.87 -0.26 -16.97
N LYS A 46 -12.64 -0.79 -17.01
CA LYS A 46 -11.90 -1.34 -15.87
C LYS A 46 -10.59 -0.59 -15.62
N PRO A 47 -10.20 -0.36 -14.35
CA PRO A 47 -8.87 0.17 -14.05
C PRO A 47 -7.78 -0.70 -14.66
N ASP A 48 -6.85 -0.10 -15.39
CA ASP A 48 -5.75 -0.81 -16.03
C ASP A 48 -4.54 0.12 -16.15
N GLY A 49 -3.40 -0.30 -15.61
CA GLY A 49 -2.21 0.51 -15.45
C GLY A 49 -2.01 1.04 -14.03
N ILE A 50 -1.08 2.00 -13.90
CA ILE A 50 -0.70 2.59 -12.62
C ILE A 50 -1.77 3.60 -12.20
N ALA A 51 -2.27 3.44 -10.98
CA ALA A 51 -3.15 4.40 -10.33
C ALA A 51 -2.43 5.05 -9.15
N LEU A 52 -2.54 6.38 -9.08
CA LEU A 52 -1.84 7.21 -8.12
C LEU A 52 -2.86 7.99 -7.29
N THR A 53 -2.55 8.19 -6.02
CA THR A 53 -3.29 9.14 -5.17
C THR A 53 -2.33 10.03 -4.42
N TYR A 54 -2.79 11.23 -4.07
CA TYR A 54 -1.95 12.28 -3.51
C TYR A 54 -2.61 12.89 -2.28
N TYR A 55 -1.78 13.40 -1.37
CA TYR A 55 -2.21 14.24 -0.26
C TYR A 55 -2.52 15.66 -0.74
N ARG A 56 -3.24 16.45 0.07
CA ARG A 56 -3.59 17.85 -0.27
C ARG A 56 -2.36 18.72 -0.55
N ASN A 57 -1.22 18.40 0.07
CA ASN A 57 0.07 19.07 -0.13
C ASN A 57 0.79 18.66 -1.44
N GLY A 58 0.21 17.75 -2.24
CA GLY A 58 0.76 17.27 -3.50
C GLY A 58 1.71 16.07 -3.37
N ASN A 59 2.05 15.62 -2.16
CA ASN A 59 2.89 14.44 -1.97
C ASN A 59 2.12 13.17 -2.32
N LEU A 60 2.81 12.19 -2.90
CA LEU A 60 2.24 10.89 -3.22
C LEU A 60 1.74 10.21 -1.94
N ALA A 61 0.49 9.75 -1.96
CA ALA A 61 -0.15 9.04 -0.85
C ALA A 61 -0.14 7.52 -1.08
N SER A 62 -0.43 7.08 -2.32
CA SER A 62 -0.26 5.67 -2.70
C SER A 62 -0.08 5.50 -4.21
N SER A 63 0.56 4.39 -4.56
CA SER A 63 0.71 3.89 -5.93
C SER A 63 0.30 2.43 -5.95
N TYR A 64 -0.49 2.03 -6.93
CA TYR A 64 -0.91 0.65 -7.12
C TYR A 64 -1.17 0.37 -8.59
N HIS A 65 -0.83 -0.84 -9.03
CA HIS A 65 -0.97 -1.27 -10.42
C HIS A 65 -2.20 -2.18 -10.57
N HIS A 66 -3.04 -1.85 -11.55
CA HIS A 66 -4.17 -2.67 -11.95
C HIS A 66 -3.90 -3.33 -13.30
N GLU A 67 -4.35 -4.56 -13.44
CA GLU A 67 -4.39 -5.28 -14.71
C GLU A 67 -5.80 -5.86 -14.84
N ASN A 68 -6.55 -5.43 -15.87
CA ASN A 68 -7.95 -5.83 -16.09
C ASN A 68 -8.86 -5.64 -14.85
N GLY A 69 -8.65 -4.58 -14.08
CA GLY A 69 -9.40 -4.26 -12.87
C GLY A 69 -8.96 -5.00 -11.61
N ILE A 70 -7.89 -5.79 -11.67
CA ILE A 70 -7.34 -6.55 -10.53
C ILE A 70 -6.01 -5.96 -10.10
N LEU A 71 -5.77 -5.81 -8.80
CA LEU A 71 -4.50 -5.35 -8.27
C LEU A 71 -3.40 -6.39 -8.52
N ASN A 72 -2.42 -6.03 -9.34
CA ASN A 72 -1.29 -6.87 -9.73
C ASN A 72 0.01 -6.05 -9.69
N GLY A 73 1.05 -6.57 -9.06
CA GLY A 73 2.33 -5.89 -8.94
C GLY A 73 2.50 -5.14 -7.62
N GLU A 74 3.23 -4.04 -7.63
CA GLU A 74 3.59 -3.33 -6.40
C GLU A 74 2.44 -2.46 -5.88
N TYR A 75 2.19 -2.55 -4.58
CA TYR A 75 1.39 -1.61 -3.83
C TYR A 75 2.27 -0.86 -2.84
N GLN A 76 2.25 0.47 -2.97
CA GLN A 76 3.03 1.36 -2.13
C GLN A 76 2.12 2.38 -1.48
N LYS A 77 2.35 2.62 -0.19
CA LYS A 77 1.70 3.70 0.55
C LYS A 77 2.75 4.52 1.25
N TYR A 78 2.52 5.82 1.33
CA TYR A 78 3.45 6.77 1.90
C TYR A 78 2.79 7.54 3.05
N TYR A 79 3.62 8.17 3.87
CA TYR A 79 3.21 9.22 4.79
C TYR A 79 3.15 10.57 4.06
N GLU A 80 2.47 11.54 4.65
CA GLU A 80 2.33 12.88 4.07
C GLU A 80 3.66 13.63 3.88
N ASN A 81 4.72 13.21 4.59
CA ASN A 81 6.09 13.70 4.38
C ASN A 81 6.86 12.97 3.25
N GLY A 82 6.19 12.09 2.49
CA GLY A 82 6.76 11.34 1.37
C GLY A 82 7.51 10.06 1.77
N VAL A 83 7.64 9.76 3.07
CA VAL A 83 8.32 8.54 3.52
C VAL A 83 7.44 7.33 3.24
N GLN A 84 8.02 6.26 2.68
CA GLN A 84 7.30 5.01 2.46
C GLN A 84 6.77 4.48 3.79
N ARG A 85 5.51 4.03 3.79
CA ARG A 85 4.79 3.50 4.95
C ARG A 85 4.54 2.01 4.83
N ILE A 86 4.08 1.59 3.66
CA ILE A 86 3.77 0.19 3.34
C ILE A 86 4.35 -0.13 1.97
N PHE A 87 4.89 -1.33 1.83
CA PHE A 87 5.24 -1.95 0.56
C PHE A 87 4.78 -3.41 0.58
N GLU A 88 4.08 -3.83 -0.46
CA GLU A 88 3.67 -5.22 -0.69
C GLU A 88 3.60 -5.48 -2.20
N THR A 89 3.71 -6.76 -2.58
CA THR A 89 3.53 -7.20 -3.96
C THR A 89 2.28 -8.06 -4.02
N LEU A 90 1.40 -7.77 -4.98
CA LEU A 90 0.16 -8.52 -5.19
C LEU A 90 0.20 -9.30 -6.50
N LYS A 91 -0.50 -10.42 -6.51
CA LYS A 91 -0.87 -11.18 -7.70
C LYS A 91 -2.30 -11.66 -7.54
N ASP A 92 -3.11 -11.40 -8.55
CA ASP A 92 -4.53 -11.69 -8.62
C ASP A 92 -5.32 -11.11 -7.43
N GLY A 93 -4.89 -9.94 -6.93
CA GLY A 93 -5.46 -9.28 -5.75
C GLY A 93 -4.99 -9.82 -4.40
N GLU A 94 -4.14 -10.84 -4.37
CA GLU A 94 -3.59 -11.43 -3.15
C GLU A 94 -2.13 -11.04 -2.94
N ILE A 95 -1.72 -10.83 -1.70
CA ILE A 95 -0.31 -10.56 -1.38
C ILE A 95 0.52 -11.81 -1.70
N ILE A 96 1.55 -11.64 -2.52
CA ILE A 96 2.55 -12.67 -2.78
C ILE A 96 3.86 -12.35 -2.07
N GLY A 97 4.26 -13.24 -1.17
CA GLY A 97 5.52 -13.11 -0.45
C GLY A 97 5.43 -12.12 0.70
N GLY A 98 6.08 -10.96 0.59
CA GLY A 98 6.40 -10.11 1.73
C GLY A 98 5.64 -8.80 1.80
N ARG A 99 5.22 -8.43 3.02
CA ARG A 99 4.74 -7.08 3.35
C ARG A 99 5.73 -6.39 4.29
N LYS A 100 6.01 -5.11 4.03
CA LYS A 100 6.92 -4.29 4.85
C LYS A 100 6.18 -3.06 5.36
N PHE A 101 6.42 -2.72 6.63
CA PHE A 101 5.91 -1.53 7.29
C PHE A 101 7.08 -0.68 7.77
N TYR A 102 6.99 0.61 7.52
CA TYR A 102 8.01 1.59 7.86
C TYR A 102 7.40 2.68 8.74
N SER A 103 8.22 3.35 9.53
CA SER A 103 7.80 4.52 10.30
C SER A 103 7.78 5.78 9.43
N LYS A 104 7.24 6.89 9.98
CA LYS A 104 7.31 8.20 9.35
C LYS A 104 8.74 8.78 9.22
N TYR A 105 9.72 8.14 9.84
CA TYR A 105 11.14 8.48 9.77
C TYR A 105 11.93 7.51 8.88
N GLY A 106 11.28 6.50 8.31
CA GLY A 106 11.86 5.57 7.34
C GLY A 106 12.42 4.28 7.93
N GLU A 107 12.38 4.11 9.25
CA GLU A 107 12.87 2.87 9.86
C GLU A 107 11.90 1.72 9.58
N LEU A 108 12.43 0.56 9.19
CA LEU A 108 11.66 -0.66 9.05
C LEU A 108 11.11 -1.06 10.41
N ARG A 109 9.78 -1.19 10.53
CA ARG A 109 9.09 -1.54 11.78
C ARG A 109 8.61 -2.96 11.80
N ARG A 110 8.18 -3.48 10.65
CA ARG A 110 7.68 -4.84 10.56
C ARG A 110 7.87 -5.43 9.18
N THR A 111 8.16 -6.73 9.14
CA THR A 111 8.04 -7.57 7.95
C THR A 111 7.07 -8.69 8.22
N GLU A 112 6.32 -9.11 7.22
CA GLU A 112 5.39 -10.23 7.25
C GLU A 112 5.54 -11.06 5.98
N LEU A 113 5.31 -12.37 6.08
CA LEU A 113 5.28 -13.30 4.96
C LEU A 113 3.90 -13.91 4.81
N TYR A 114 3.42 -13.98 3.57
CA TYR A 114 2.10 -14.48 3.20
C TYR A 114 2.21 -15.62 2.18
N TYR A 115 1.34 -16.62 2.37
CA TYR A 115 1.10 -17.71 1.43
C TYR A 115 -0.41 -17.97 1.36
N GLN A 116 -0.97 -17.99 0.15
CA GLN A 116 -2.40 -18.19 -0.11
C GLN A 116 -3.32 -17.28 0.74
N GLY A 117 -2.92 -16.00 0.90
CA GLY A 117 -3.67 -15.01 1.68
C GLY A 117 -3.48 -15.07 3.20
N PHE A 118 -2.80 -16.08 3.74
CA PHE A 118 -2.55 -16.22 5.18
C PHE A 118 -1.13 -15.83 5.54
N LEU A 119 -0.92 -15.33 6.77
CA LEU A 119 0.42 -15.22 7.34
C LEU A 119 1.02 -16.63 7.46
N ASP A 120 2.08 -16.87 6.70
CA ASP A 120 2.78 -18.15 6.69
C ASP A 120 4.28 -17.89 6.58
N GLY A 121 5.00 -18.21 7.66
CA GLY A 121 6.38 -17.86 7.86
C GLY A 121 6.60 -16.83 8.95
N TRP A 122 7.75 -16.14 8.86
CA TRP A 122 8.19 -15.20 9.90
C TRP A 122 7.59 -13.82 9.71
N ALA A 123 6.88 -13.35 10.75
CA ALA A 123 6.69 -11.93 11.00
C ALA A 123 7.78 -11.44 11.96
N LYS A 124 8.37 -10.27 11.68
CA LYS A 124 9.42 -9.68 12.51
C LYS A 124 9.09 -8.22 12.79
N GLU A 125 9.24 -7.81 14.04
CA GLU A 125 9.16 -6.41 14.46
C GLU A 125 10.54 -5.93 14.90
N PHE A 126 10.84 -4.65 14.63
CA PHE A 126 12.16 -4.08 14.82
C PHE A 126 12.15 -2.82 15.69
N PHE A 127 13.22 -2.64 16.45
CA PHE A 127 13.56 -1.38 17.09
C PHE A 127 13.94 -0.31 16.05
N ASN A 128 14.06 0.95 16.48
CA ASN A 128 14.40 2.07 15.60
C ASN A 128 15.77 1.88 14.91
N ASP A 129 16.72 1.21 15.55
CA ASP A 129 18.06 0.95 15.00
C ASP A 129 18.10 -0.30 14.10
N GLY A 130 16.96 -0.94 13.84
CA GLY A 130 16.86 -2.13 13.00
C GLY A 130 17.14 -3.45 13.73
N LYS A 131 17.46 -3.44 15.03
CA LYS A 131 17.54 -4.68 15.80
C LYS A 131 16.17 -5.33 15.93
N ILE A 132 16.15 -6.65 16.02
CA ILE A 132 14.92 -7.41 16.20
C ILE A 132 14.37 -7.19 17.60
N TYR A 133 13.14 -6.71 17.68
CA TYR A 133 12.37 -6.61 18.92
C TYR A 133 11.57 -7.90 19.16
N LYS A 134 11.01 -8.47 18.09
CA LYS A 134 10.12 -9.62 18.17
C LYS A 134 10.13 -10.42 16.87
N GLU A 135 10.10 -11.74 16.98
CA GLU A 135 9.91 -12.66 15.86
C GLU A 135 8.76 -13.60 16.17
N GLU A 136 7.89 -13.80 15.21
CA GLU A 136 6.75 -14.70 15.29
C GLU A 136 6.70 -15.58 14.04
N PHE A 137 6.56 -16.88 14.23
CA PHE A 137 6.36 -17.83 13.15
C PHE A 137 4.89 -18.22 13.09
N TYR A 138 4.28 -18.00 11.93
CA TYR A 138 2.91 -18.38 11.64
C TYR A 138 2.87 -19.54 10.63
N ARG A 139 1.85 -20.39 10.75
CA ARG A 139 1.48 -21.37 9.73
C ARG A 139 -0.03 -21.25 9.53
N ASP A 140 -0.46 -21.05 8.28
CA ASP A 140 -1.89 -20.84 7.96
C ASP A 140 -2.57 -19.78 8.85
N GLY A 141 -1.85 -18.70 9.18
CA GLY A 141 -2.32 -17.62 10.05
C GLY A 141 -2.28 -17.92 11.56
N ILE A 142 -1.86 -19.11 11.98
CA ILE A 142 -1.78 -19.52 13.38
C ILE A 142 -0.38 -19.31 13.92
N LEU A 143 -0.25 -18.58 15.03
CA LEU A 143 1.03 -18.38 15.72
C LEU A 143 1.53 -19.71 16.32
N GLU A 144 2.64 -20.23 15.81
CA GLU A 144 3.27 -21.43 16.37
C GLU A 144 4.42 -21.09 17.33
N LYS A 145 5.21 -20.06 17.02
CA LYS A 145 6.43 -19.72 17.78
C LYS A 145 6.58 -18.23 17.93
N SER A 146 7.10 -17.78 19.07
CA SER A 146 7.49 -16.38 19.23
C SER A 146 8.73 -16.21 20.09
N LYS A 147 9.53 -15.20 19.79
CA LYS A 147 10.60 -14.68 20.64
C LYS A 147 10.48 -13.18 20.75
N LYS A 148 10.74 -12.65 21.94
CA LYS A 148 10.80 -11.21 22.21
C LYS A 148 12.13 -10.89 22.87
N TYR A 149 12.77 -9.82 22.44
CA TYR A 149 14.09 -9.42 22.90
C TYR A 149 14.06 -8.01 23.49
N ASP A 150 15.02 -7.71 24.36
CA ASP A 150 15.35 -6.34 24.71
C ASP A 150 16.26 -5.71 23.64
N HIS A 151 16.70 -4.47 23.89
CA HIS A 151 17.52 -3.71 22.94
C HIS A 151 18.97 -4.23 22.83
N ASP A 152 19.44 -4.98 23.82
CA ASP A 152 20.78 -5.59 23.83
C ASP A 152 20.77 -6.98 23.15
N GLY A 153 19.58 -7.48 22.79
CA GLY A 153 19.38 -8.78 22.16
C GLY A 153 19.14 -9.91 23.16
N THR A 154 18.93 -9.60 24.44
CA THR A 154 18.59 -10.59 25.46
C THR A 154 17.17 -11.11 25.23
N LEU A 155 17.00 -12.42 25.23
CA LEU A 155 15.69 -13.05 25.13
C LEU A 155 14.86 -12.78 26.39
N LEU A 156 13.76 -12.05 26.26
CA LEU A 156 12.84 -11.71 27.34
C LEU A 156 11.73 -12.75 27.51
N LYS A 157 11.22 -13.27 26.38
CA LYS A 157 10.10 -14.21 26.37
C LYS A 157 10.16 -15.08 25.12
N SER A 158 9.81 -16.35 25.27
CA SER A 158 9.57 -17.26 24.16
C SER A 158 8.26 -18.04 24.32
N PHE A 159 7.74 -18.54 23.21
CA PHE A 159 6.59 -19.44 23.13
C PHE A 159 6.82 -20.42 21.96
N GLY A 160 6.40 -21.68 22.11
CA GLY A 160 6.49 -22.68 21.04
C GLY A 160 7.89 -23.25 20.77
N TYR A 161 8.82 -23.02 21.70
CA TYR A 161 10.15 -23.65 21.69
C TYR A 161 10.20 -24.64 22.85
N ASN A 162 10.54 -25.89 22.54
CA ASN A 162 10.77 -26.96 23.53
C ASN A 162 12.12 -26.80 24.21
#